data_AF-A0A9E5IWA0-F1
#
_entry.id   AF-A0A9E5IWA0-F1
#
_cell.length_a   1.000
_cell.length_b   1.000
_cell.length_c   1.000
_cell.angle_alpha   90.00
_cell.angle_beta   90.00
_cell.angle_gamma   90.00
#
_symmetry.space_group_name_H-M   'P 1'
#
loop_
_entity.id
_entity.type
_entity.pdbx_description
1 polymer ?
#
loop_
_entity_poly.entity_id
_entity_poly.type
_entity_poly.pdbx_seq_one_letter_code
_entity_poly.pdbx_strand_id
1 'polypeptide(L)'
;MSSEDIKIKHSVLDHQYGADTYHTHDGEADHDHDHDFAGDDPSQESLWRQDNVILHSVGIDVGSSGTQVVFSRIHLRRIAEDLSSRYTVVERTALYQSPISLTPYLSDSLMDAKALGNIIDKAYQDSGLHPDEVDAGAVILTGEALRRENSESIAAVLAEQGGEFVCATAGHHMEAMLAVYGSGAAKRSYDDQHRILNIDIGG
;
A
#
# COMPACT_ATOMS: atom_id res chain seq x y z
N MET A 1 -17.48 -4.42 -72.78
CA MET A 1 -18.86 -4.65 -72.31
C MET A 1 -18.73 -5.52 -71.08
N SER A 2 -18.63 -4.96 -69.89
CA SER A 2 -19.72 -4.77 -68.91
C SER A 2 -19.00 -4.75 -67.55
N SER A 3 -19.32 -4.02 -66.49
CA SER A 3 -20.19 -2.89 -66.15
C SER A 3 -19.58 -2.38 -64.84
N GLU A 4 -19.62 -1.07 -64.57
CA GLU A 4 -19.08 -0.47 -63.35
C GLU A 4 -19.80 -1.02 -62.10
N ASP A 5 -19.09 -1.75 -61.23
CA ASP A 5 -19.61 -2.10 -59.90
C ASP A 5 -19.45 -0.89 -58.97
N ILE A 6 -20.52 -0.10 -58.90
CA ILE A 6 -20.67 0.98 -57.93
C ILE A 6 -20.70 0.35 -56.53
N LYS A 7 -19.60 0.50 -55.77
CA LYS A 7 -19.59 0.13 -54.35
C LYS A 7 -20.50 1.09 -53.58
N ILE A 8 -21.70 0.64 -53.27
CA ILE A 8 -22.62 1.33 -52.37
C ILE A 8 -22.01 1.32 -50.97
N LYS A 9 -21.85 2.51 -50.37
CA LYS A 9 -21.45 2.63 -48.96
C LYS A 9 -22.62 2.18 -48.08
N HIS A 10 -22.43 1.11 -47.31
CA HIS A 10 -23.41 0.63 -46.34
C HIS A 10 -23.30 1.41 -45.02
N SER A 11 -24.38 1.47 -44.25
CA SER A 11 -24.37 2.05 -42.89
C SER A 11 -24.85 1.03 -41.87
N VAL A 12 -24.59 1.27 -40.58
CA VAL A 12 -24.93 0.37 -39.46
C VAL A 12 -26.43 0.04 -39.39
N LEU A 13 -27.29 0.82 -40.07
CA LEU A 13 -28.73 0.55 -40.20
C LEU A 13 -29.06 -0.66 -41.10
N ASP A 14 -28.14 -1.14 -41.95
CA ASP A 14 -28.36 -2.29 -42.82
C ASP A 14 -28.34 -3.64 -42.07
N HIS A 15 -27.96 -3.64 -40.79
CA HIS A 15 -27.88 -4.84 -39.95
C HIS A 15 -29.17 -5.16 -39.18
N GLN A 16 -30.27 -4.44 -39.40
CA GLN A 16 -31.45 -4.59 -38.54
C GLN A 16 -32.37 -5.79 -38.88
N TYR A 17 -32.15 -6.49 -40.00
CA TYR A 17 -32.86 -7.73 -40.30
C TYR A 17 -31.92 -8.77 -40.95
N GLY A 18 -31.60 -9.81 -40.18
CA GLY A 18 -30.65 -10.85 -40.56
C GLY A 18 -31.03 -11.59 -41.84
N ALA A 19 -30.20 -11.43 -42.87
CA ALA A 19 -30.11 -12.32 -44.01
C ALA A 19 -28.77 -12.08 -44.72
N ASP A 20 -27.70 -12.70 -44.22
CA ASP A 20 -26.54 -13.18 -44.99
C ASP A 20 -25.48 -13.74 -44.02
N THR A 21 -25.31 -15.06 -44.03
CA THR A 21 -24.55 -15.82 -43.01
C THR A 21 -23.20 -16.36 -43.48
N TYR A 22 -22.63 -15.88 -44.59
CA TYR A 22 -21.35 -16.40 -45.08
C TYR A 22 -20.43 -15.32 -45.65
N HIS A 23 -19.30 -15.09 -44.96
CA HIS A 23 -18.12 -14.44 -45.53
C HIS A 23 -16.88 -15.24 -45.11
N THR A 24 -15.98 -15.48 -46.07
CA THR A 24 -14.66 -16.11 -45.87
C THR A 24 -13.63 -15.04 -45.50
N HIS A 25 -12.85 -15.28 -44.44
CA HIS A 25 -11.67 -14.48 -44.14
C HIS A 25 -10.50 -14.96 -44.99
N ASP A 26 -10.10 -14.18 -46.00
CA ASP A 26 -8.78 -14.36 -46.60
C ASP A 26 -7.74 -13.83 -45.60
N GLY A 27 -6.78 -14.70 -45.28
CA GLY A 27 -5.67 -14.43 -44.39
C GLY A 27 -4.70 -13.42 -44.99
N GLU A 28 -3.96 -12.78 -44.08
CA GLU A 28 -2.96 -11.73 -44.29
C GLU A 28 -3.50 -10.29 -44.16
N ALA A 29 -3.77 -9.91 -42.92
CA ALA A 29 -3.62 -8.53 -42.48
C ALA A 29 -2.79 -8.53 -41.18
N ASP A 30 -1.60 -7.95 -41.25
CA ASP A 30 -0.73 -7.67 -40.12
C ASP A 30 -1.51 -6.89 -39.05
N HIS A 31 -1.71 -7.51 -37.89
CA HIS A 31 -2.20 -6.81 -36.71
C HIS A 31 -1.03 -6.16 -35.99
N ASP A 32 -0.64 -4.98 -36.47
CA ASP A 32 0.17 -4.03 -35.70
C ASP A 32 -0.69 -3.54 -34.52
N HIS A 33 -0.47 -4.14 -33.35
CA HIS A 33 -1.03 -3.67 -32.08
C HIS A 33 -0.09 -2.65 -31.43
N ASP A 34 0.01 -1.48 -32.06
CA ASP A 34 0.51 -0.26 -31.41
C ASP A 34 -0.56 0.81 -31.57
N HIS A 35 -1.32 1.07 -30.51
CA HIS A 35 -1.69 2.42 -30.09
C HIS A 35 -2.45 2.38 -28.76
N ASP A 36 -1.80 2.96 -27.77
CA ASP A 36 -2.37 3.56 -26.58
C ASP A 36 -3.63 4.38 -26.91
N PHE A 37 -4.73 4.15 -26.18
CA PHE A 37 -5.25 5.11 -25.21
C PHE A 37 -6.51 4.54 -24.56
N ALA A 38 -6.48 4.54 -23.24
CA ALA A 38 -7.54 4.09 -22.34
C ALA A 38 -8.90 4.65 -22.77
N GLY A 39 -9.77 3.75 -23.23
CA GLY A 39 -11.18 4.02 -23.38
C GLY A 39 -11.80 4.27 -22.01
N ASP A 40 -12.43 5.43 -21.90
CA ASP A 40 -13.23 5.94 -20.78
C ASP A 40 -14.50 5.09 -20.60
N ASP A 41 -14.32 3.80 -20.30
CA ASP A 41 -15.39 2.85 -20.00
C ASP A 41 -15.68 2.88 -18.49
N PRO A 42 -16.79 3.51 -18.05
CA PRO A 42 -17.14 3.59 -16.63
C PRO A 42 -17.37 2.22 -15.99
N SER A 43 -17.60 1.16 -16.77
CA SER A 43 -17.69 -0.20 -16.26
C SER A 43 -16.32 -0.75 -15.83
N GLN A 44 -15.24 -0.42 -16.55
CA GLN A 44 -13.87 -0.79 -16.16
C GLN A 44 -13.39 0.00 -14.94
N GLU A 45 -13.75 1.28 -14.83
CA GLU A 45 -13.48 2.06 -13.62
C GLU A 45 -14.22 1.48 -12.40
N SER A 46 -15.46 1.03 -12.58
CA SER A 46 -16.27 0.43 -11.52
C SER A 46 -15.75 -0.95 -11.08
N LEU A 47 -15.28 -1.78 -12.01
CA LEU A 47 -14.63 -3.06 -11.71
C LEU A 47 -13.27 -2.85 -11.01
N TRP A 48 -12.49 -1.88 -11.48
CA TRP A 48 -11.22 -1.52 -10.85
C TRP A 48 -11.43 -1.06 -9.41
N ARG A 49 -12.41 -0.18 -9.13
CA ARG A 49 -12.73 0.26 -7.76
C ARG A 49 -13.21 -0.86 -6.84
N GLN A 50 -13.80 -1.94 -7.39
CA GLN A 50 -14.21 -3.10 -6.59
C GLN A 50 -13.04 -3.98 -6.15
N ASP A 51 -11.95 -3.97 -6.90
CA ASP A 51 -10.76 -4.79 -6.64
C ASP A 51 -9.62 -4.01 -5.97
N ASN A 52 -9.67 -2.67 -5.95
CA ASN A 52 -8.60 -1.83 -5.45
C ASN A 52 -9.06 -0.99 -4.27
N VAL A 53 -8.32 -1.09 -3.16
CA VAL A 53 -8.54 -0.29 -1.95
C VAL A 53 -7.29 0.54 -1.71
N ILE A 54 -7.48 1.84 -1.50
CA ILE A 54 -6.42 2.76 -1.10
C ILE A 54 -6.64 3.10 0.36
N LEU A 55 -5.63 2.91 1.19
CA LEU A 55 -5.62 3.28 2.60
C LEU A 55 -4.51 4.28 2.88
N HIS A 56 -4.78 5.26 3.72
CA HIS A 56 -3.76 6.04 4.40
C HIS A 56 -3.44 5.38 5.73
N SER A 57 -2.16 5.22 6.01
CA SER A 57 -1.68 4.58 7.22
C SER A 57 -0.64 5.43 7.93
N VAL A 58 -0.54 5.25 9.24
CA VAL A 58 0.56 5.78 10.05
C VAL A 58 1.29 4.65 10.77
N GLY A 59 2.62 4.66 10.70
CA GLY A 59 3.50 3.79 11.45
C GLY A 59 4.30 4.60 12.45
N ILE A 60 4.26 4.20 13.72
CA ILE A 60 4.99 4.82 14.82
C ILE A 60 5.96 3.78 15.36
N ASP A 61 7.24 4.01 15.16
CA ASP A 61 8.32 3.19 15.69
C ASP A 61 8.91 3.86 16.93
N VAL A 62 8.88 3.16 18.07
CA VAL A 62 9.39 3.60 19.36
C VAL A 62 10.48 2.61 19.79
N GLY A 63 11.71 2.90 19.37
CA GLY A 63 12.88 2.11 19.73
C GLY A 63 13.56 2.59 21.01
N SER A 64 14.66 1.93 21.39
CA SER A 64 15.44 2.26 22.59
C SER A 64 15.88 3.72 22.64
N SER A 65 16.42 4.22 21.52
CA SER A 65 17.04 5.56 21.47
C SER A 65 16.31 6.53 20.55
N GLY A 66 15.58 6.01 19.57
CA GLY A 66 14.93 6.78 18.53
C GLY A 66 13.44 6.47 18.42
N THR A 67 12.66 7.52 18.18
CA THR A 67 11.24 7.45 17.80
C THR A 67 11.07 8.08 16.42
N GLN A 68 10.30 7.42 15.55
CA GLN A 68 9.97 7.92 14.22
C GLN A 68 8.52 7.62 13.84
N VAL A 69 7.89 8.60 13.20
CA VAL A 69 6.55 8.50 12.61
C VAL A 69 6.63 8.56 11.09
N VAL A 70 5.92 7.66 10.41
CA VAL A 70 5.83 7.57 8.95
C VAL A 70 4.37 7.50 8.52
N PHE A 71 3.94 8.41 7.65
CA PHE A 71 2.65 8.31 6.96
C PHE A 71 2.85 7.69 5.58
N SER A 72 1.97 6.79 5.19
CA SER A 72 2.04 6.09 3.91
C SER A 72 0.67 5.95 3.28
N ARG A 73 0.62 5.93 1.95
CA ARG A 73 -0.51 5.44 1.18
C ARG A 73 -0.24 3.99 0.80
N ILE A 74 -1.16 3.10 1.13
CA ILE A 74 -1.09 1.67 0.84
C ILE A 74 -2.13 1.35 -0.22
N HIS A 75 -1.68 0.80 -1.34
CA HIS A 75 -2.57 0.27 -2.37
C HIS A 75 -2.70 -1.24 -2.17
N LEU A 76 -3.93 -1.65 -1.87
CA LEU A 76 -4.35 -3.02 -1.76
C LEU A 76 -5.10 -3.44 -3.02
N ARG A 77 -4.80 -4.64 -3.53
CA ARG A 77 -5.54 -5.26 -4.63
C ARG A 77 -6.09 -6.61 -4.20
N ARG A 78 -7.35 -6.87 -4.51
CA ARG A 78 -7.99 -8.19 -4.34
C ARG A 78 -7.39 -9.18 -5.32
N ILE A 79 -7.05 -10.37 -4.84
CA ILE A 79 -6.65 -11.48 -5.71
C ILE A 79 -7.94 -12.06 -6.31
N ALA A 80 -8.22 -11.76 -7.57
CA ALA A 80 -9.46 -12.17 -8.25
C ALA A 80 -9.49 -13.67 -8.60
N GLU A 81 -8.35 -14.37 -8.55
CA GLU A 81 -8.29 -15.82 -8.73
C GLU A 81 -8.95 -16.54 -7.54
N ASP A 82 -9.69 -17.61 -7.84
CA ASP A 82 -10.37 -18.50 -6.88
C ASP A 82 -11.41 -17.86 -5.93
N LEU A 83 -12.09 -16.78 -6.34
CA LEU A 83 -13.12 -16.11 -5.51
C LEU A 83 -12.60 -15.66 -4.13
N SER A 84 -11.29 -15.38 -4.03
CA SER A 84 -10.66 -15.03 -2.77
C SER A 84 -11.06 -13.63 -2.31
N SER A 85 -11.45 -13.50 -1.03
CA SER A 85 -11.66 -12.19 -0.39
C SER A 85 -10.36 -11.55 0.11
N ARG A 86 -9.21 -12.11 -0.28
CA ARG A 86 -7.89 -11.67 0.21
C ARG A 86 -7.38 -10.48 -0.58
N TYR A 87 -7.09 -9.40 0.15
CA TYR A 87 -6.33 -8.26 -0.35
C TYR A 87 -4.84 -8.48 -0.13
N THR A 88 -4.02 -8.05 -1.08
CA THR A 88 -2.57 -7.98 -0.95
C THR A 88 -2.09 -6.55 -1.19
N VAL A 89 -1.05 -6.15 -0.48
CA VAL A 89 -0.36 -4.87 -0.74
C VAL A 89 0.36 -5.00 -2.08
N VAL A 90 0.01 -4.13 -3.03
CA VAL A 90 0.67 -4.05 -4.34
C VAL A 90 1.59 -2.84 -4.44
N GLU A 91 1.30 -1.77 -3.68
CA GLU A 91 2.15 -0.59 -3.59
C GLU A 91 2.09 0.02 -2.20
N ARG A 92 3.21 0.58 -1.75
CA ARG A 92 3.29 1.46 -0.58
C ARG A 92 4.09 2.71 -0.97
N THR A 93 3.47 3.88 -0.83
CA THR A 93 4.13 5.17 -1.05
C THR A 93 4.26 5.90 0.29
N ALA A 94 5.47 6.28 0.70
CA ALA A 94 5.67 7.13 1.86
C ALA A 94 5.20 8.56 1.52
N LEU A 95 4.26 9.10 2.29
CA LEU A 95 3.74 10.46 2.13
C LEU A 95 4.56 11.46 2.95
N TYR A 96 4.92 11.05 4.15
CA TYR A 96 5.75 11.83 5.05
C TYR A 96 6.54 10.91 5.98
N GLN A 97 7.78 11.30 6.28
CA GLN A 97 8.62 10.65 7.27
C GLN A 97 9.20 11.75 8.17
N SER A 98 8.93 11.63 9.46
CA SER A 98 9.45 12.58 10.46
C SER A 98 10.97 12.43 10.63
N PRO A 99 11.66 13.51 11.03
CA PRO A 99 13.00 13.41 11.58
C PRO A 99 13.04 12.44 12.77
N ILE A 100 14.16 11.76 12.96
CA ILE A 100 14.35 10.89 14.13
C ILE A 100 14.39 11.77 15.39
N SER A 101 13.51 11.48 16.33
CA SER A 101 13.48 12.11 17.65
C SER A 101 14.05 11.15 18.69
N LEU A 102 14.66 11.66 19.76
CA LEU A 102 15.07 10.78 20.86
C LEU A 102 13.83 10.22 21.58
N THR A 103 13.86 8.92 21.91
CA THR A 103 12.78 8.30 22.69
C THR A 103 12.75 8.93 24.09
N PRO A 104 11.64 9.53 24.51
CA PRO A 104 11.61 10.30 25.74
C PRO A 104 11.34 9.39 26.96
N TYR A 105 12.27 9.40 27.91
CA TYR A 105 12.16 8.67 29.17
C TYR A 105 12.07 9.63 30.36
N LEU A 106 11.22 9.31 31.32
CA LEU A 106 11.16 10.00 32.62
C LEU A 106 12.19 9.43 33.60
N SER A 107 12.45 8.13 33.49
CA SER A 107 13.37 7.38 34.35
C SER A 107 13.84 6.10 33.66
N ASP A 108 14.68 5.33 34.35
CA ASP A 108 15.08 3.98 33.93
C ASP A 108 13.93 2.96 33.92
N SER A 109 12.73 3.31 34.39
CA SER A 109 11.57 2.41 34.38
C SER A 109 10.38 2.95 33.59
N LEU A 110 10.34 4.25 33.30
CA LEU A 110 9.16 4.92 32.73
C LEU A 110 9.50 5.75 31.50
N MET A 111 8.65 5.62 30.47
CA MET A 111 8.62 6.53 29.32
C MET A 111 7.79 7.78 29.62
N ASP A 112 8.16 8.90 29.01
CA ASP A 112 7.37 10.13 29.02
C ASP A 112 6.30 10.07 27.92
N ALA A 113 5.12 9.58 28.28
CA ALA A 113 3.98 9.49 27.37
C ALA A 113 3.57 10.84 26.77
N LYS A 114 3.73 11.94 27.54
CA LYS A 114 3.33 13.28 27.07
C LYS A 114 4.32 13.81 26.05
N ALA A 115 5.61 13.66 26.31
CA ALA A 115 6.63 14.03 25.35
C ALA A 115 6.53 13.20 24.06
N LEU A 116 6.20 11.90 24.19
CA LEU A 116 5.96 11.03 23.03
C LEU A 116 4.74 11.48 22.22
N GLY A 117 3.63 11.82 22.89
CA GLY A 117 2.46 12.41 22.23
C GLY A 117 2.80 13.69 21.45
N ASN A 118 3.61 14.58 22.03
CA ASN A 118 4.05 15.79 21.33
C ASN A 118 4.87 15.50 20.06
N ILE A 119 5.68 14.43 20.04
CA ILE A 119 6.42 14.01 18.83
C ILE A 119 5.44 13.62 17.73
N ILE A 120 4.39 12.88 18.08
CA ILE A 120 3.38 12.39 17.15
C ILE A 120 2.51 13.54 16.64
N ASP A 121 2.04 14.42 17.54
CA ASP A 121 1.28 15.62 17.18
C ASP A 121 2.07 16.52 16.22
N LYS A 122 3.38 16.67 16.47
CA LYS A 122 4.26 17.43 15.57
C LYS A 122 4.37 16.76 14.20
N ALA A 123 4.44 15.43 14.15
CA ALA A 123 4.47 14.69 12.89
C ALA A 123 3.18 14.85 12.08
N TYR A 124 2.00 14.85 12.73
CA TYR A 124 0.72 15.17 12.07
C TYR A 124 0.69 16.62 11.56
N GLN A 125 1.13 17.58 12.36
CA GLN A 125 1.20 18.98 11.95
C GLN A 125 2.14 19.18 10.75
N ASP A 126 3.29 18.52 10.74
CA ASP A 126 4.30 18.65 9.70
C ASP A 126 3.94 17.88 8.42
N SER A 127 3.20 16.77 8.54
CA SER A 127 2.68 16.04 7.38
C SER A 127 1.51 16.77 6.72
N GLY A 128 0.80 17.62 7.48
CA GLY A 128 -0.42 18.28 7.04
C GLY A 128 -1.63 17.36 6.96
N LEU A 129 -1.52 16.14 7.47
CA LEU A 129 -2.61 15.16 7.54
C LEU A 129 -3.39 15.33 8.83
N HIS A 130 -4.71 15.26 8.75
CA HIS A 130 -5.58 15.15 9.91
C HIS A 130 -5.70 13.68 10.36
N PRO A 131 -5.80 13.38 11.67
CA PRO A 131 -6.02 12.01 12.15
C PRO A 131 -7.21 11.29 11.49
N ASP A 132 -8.30 12.01 11.20
CA ASP A 132 -9.49 11.45 10.52
C ASP A 132 -9.22 11.02 9.06
N GLU A 133 -8.09 11.42 8.47
CA GLU A 133 -7.68 10.99 7.13
C GLU A 133 -6.87 9.69 7.15
N VAL A 134 -6.53 9.16 8.33
CA VAL A 134 -5.77 7.93 8.51
C VAL A 134 -6.73 6.77 8.74
N ASP A 135 -6.72 5.80 7.83
CA ASP A 135 -7.59 4.62 7.88
C ASP A 135 -7.06 3.55 8.85
N ALA A 136 -5.74 3.47 9.02
CA ALA A 136 -5.11 2.44 9.85
C ALA A 136 -3.81 2.93 10.49
N GLY A 137 -3.60 2.58 11.76
CA GLY A 137 -2.36 2.87 12.45
C GLY A 137 -1.65 1.64 12.98
N ALA A 138 -0.33 1.73 13.08
CA ALA A 138 0.50 0.74 13.76
C ALA A 138 1.51 1.43 14.68
N VAL A 139 1.54 1.01 15.94
CA VAL A 139 2.58 1.40 16.90
C VAL A 139 3.43 0.19 17.20
N ILE A 140 4.74 0.35 17.07
CA ILE A 140 5.73 -0.68 17.31
C ILE A 140 6.65 -0.18 18.41
N LEU A 141 6.65 -0.88 19.54
CA LEU A 141 7.63 -0.66 20.60
C LEU A 141 8.68 -1.78 20.53
N THR A 142 9.96 -1.40 20.52
CA THR A 142 11.08 -2.35 20.46
C THR A 142 12.13 -2.09 21.54
N GLY A 143 13.10 -3.00 21.64
CA GLY A 143 14.28 -2.84 22.49
C GLY A 143 13.95 -2.49 23.95
N GLU A 144 14.61 -1.45 24.45
CA GLU A 144 14.48 -1.01 25.84
C GLU A 144 13.17 -0.23 26.08
N ALA A 145 12.58 0.38 25.05
CA ALA A 145 11.28 1.04 25.16
C ALA A 145 10.17 0.04 25.53
N LEU A 146 10.25 -1.18 24.99
CA LEU A 146 9.30 -2.25 25.32
C LEU A 146 9.39 -2.71 26.78
N ARG A 147 10.57 -2.62 27.41
CA ARG A 147 10.81 -3.11 28.78
C ARG A 147 10.30 -2.15 29.87
N ARG A 148 9.83 -0.96 29.50
CA ARG A 148 9.35 0.02 30.47
C ARG A 148 8.00 -0.39 31.03
N GLU A 149 7.78 -0.08 32.30
CA GLU A 149 6.59 -0.53 33.05
C GLU A 149 5.29 0.01 32.42
N ASN A 150 5.35 1.17 31.78
CA ASN A 150 4.21 1.82 31.15
C ASN A 150 4.14 1.62 29.62
N SER A 151 4.92 0.69 29.05
CA SER A 151 4.95 0.46 27.59
C SER A 151 3.60 0.04 27.02
N GLU A 152 2.91 -0.89 27.68
CA GLU A 152 1.57 -1.35 27.28
C GLU A 152 0.52 -0.23 27.35
N SER A 153 0.57 0.60 28.40
CA SER A 153 -0.35 1.73 28.56
C SER A 153 -0.13 2.79 27.49
N ILE A 154 1.13 3.07 27.13
CA ILE A 154 1.46 3.99 26.05
C ILE A 154 0.98 3.45 24.71
N ALA A 155 1.28 2.18 24.43
CA ALA A 155 0.76 1.46 23.27
C ALA A 155 -0.76 1.63 23.11
N ALA A 156 -1.52 1.42 24.19
CA ALA A 156 -2.97 1.55 24.20
C ALA A 156 -3.43 3.00 23.96
N VAL A 157 -2.83 3.98 24.64
CA VAL A 157 -3.19 5.40 24.48
C VAL A 157 -2.91 5.90 23.07
N LEU A 158 -1.77 5.51 22.49
CA LEU A 158 -1.43 5.88 21.12
C LEU A 158 -2.38 5.23 20.11
N ALA A 159 -2.89 4.04 20.41
CA ALA A 159 -3.90 3.40 19.58
C ALA A 159 -5.26 4.12 19.67
N GLU A 160 -5.68 4.57 20.86
CA GLU A 160 -6.95 5.30 21.02
C GLU A 160 -6.94 6.68 20.34
N GLN A 161 -5.79 7.36 20.29
CA GLN A 161 -5.70 8.73 19.77
C GLN A 161 -5.68 8.82 18.23
N GLY A 162 -5.33 7.74 17.54
CA GLY A 162 -5.12 7.78 16.09
C GLY A 162 -6.25 7.18 15.24
N GLY A 163 -7.25 6.49 15.83
CA GLY A 163 -8.33 5.82 15.10
C GLY A 163 -8.31 4.30 15.25
N GLU A 164 -8.66 3.53 14.21
CA GLU A 164 -8.51 2.06 14.21
C GLU A 164 -7.02 1.67 14.13
N PHE A 165 -6.33 1.75 15.26
CA PHE A 165 -4.93 1.38 15.37
C PHE A 165 -4.77 -0.07 15.82
N VAL A 166 -3.89 -0.79 15.13
CA VAL A 166 -3.35 -2.06 15.60
C VAL A 166 -2.06 -1.75 16.35
N CYS A 167 -2.11 -1.82 17.68
CA CYS A 167 -0.87 -1.77 18.45
C CYS A 167 -0.17 -3.13 18.42
N ALA A 168 1.09 -3.16 18.00
CA ALA A 168 1.89 -4.36 17.94
C ALA A 168 3.18 -4.18 18.74
N THR A 169 3.23 -4.79 19.92
CA THR A 169 4.49 -4.97 20.64
C THR A 169 5.37 -5.94 19.88
N ALA A 170 6.52 -5.48 19.37
CA ALA A 170 7.47 -6.32 18.66
C ALA A 170 8.58 -6.76 19.60
N GLY A 171 8.50 -8.01 20.08
CA GLY A 171 9.67 -8.66 20.70
C GLY A 171 10.79 -8.86 19.68
N HIS A 172 11.98 -9.25 20.17
CA HIS A 172 13.23 -9.31 19.38
C HIS A 172 13.11 -10.05 18.03
N HIS A 173 12.31 -11.12 17.95
CA HIS A 173 12.10 -11.86 16.70
C HIS A 173 11.30 -11.08 15.66
N MET A 174 10.25 -10.37 16.09
CA MET A 174 9.42 -9.57 15.20
C MET A 174 10.23 -8.38 14.68
N GLU A 175 11.01 -7.71 15.54
CA GLU A 175 11.92 -6.62 15.17
C GLU A 175 12.92 -7.07 14.09
N ALA A 176 13.59 -8.22 14.28
CA ALA A 176 14.52 -8.76 13.28
C ALA A 176 13.84 -9.07 11.94
N MET A 177 12.62 -9.60 11.95
CA MET A 177 11.85 -9.86 10.74
C MET A 177 11.45 -8.55 10.04
N LEU A 178 10.95 -7.57 10.79
CA LEU A 178 10.59 -6.26 10.27
C LEU A 178 11.79 -5.54 9.65
N ALA A 179 12.96 -5.60 10.29
CA ALA A 179 14.20 -5.04 9.73
C ALA A 179 14.58 -5.68 8.39
N VAL A 180 14.47 -7.01 8.28
CA VAL A 180 14.76 -7.76 7.05
C VAL A 180 13.78 -7.45 5.91
N TYR A 181 12.48 -7.33 6.21
CA TYR A 181 11.49 -6.96 5.20
C TYR A 181 11.58 -5.47 4.83
N GLY A 182 11.75 -4.60 5.83
CA GLY A 182 11.84 -3.15 5.66
C GLY A 182 13.08 -2.72 4.88
N SER A 183 14.21 -3.42 5.02
CA SER A 183 15.43 -3.17 4.23
C SER A 183 15.34 -3.69 2.79
N GLY A 184 14.32 -4.48 2.46
CA GLY A 184 14.19 -5.16 1.17
C GLY A 184 15.11 -6.38 1.02
N ALA A 185 15.89 -6.73 2.04
CA ALA A 185 16.83 -7.86 1.99
C ALA A 185 16.12 -9.19 1.72
N ALA A 186 14.94 -9.42 2.31
CA ALA A 186 14.15 -10.63 2.01
C ALA A 186 13.74 -10.72 0.54
N LYS A 187 13.21 -9.63 -0.02
CA LYS A 187 12.78 -9.58 -1.43
C LYS A 187 13.97 -9.84 -2.35
N ARG A 188 15.09 -9.16 -2.11
CA ARG A 188 16.31 -9.33 -2.90
C ARG A 188 16.88 -10.74 -2.81
N SER A 189 16.89 -11.33 -1.61
CA SER A 189 17.35 -12.72 -1.43
C SER A 189 16.51 -13.71 -2.24
N TYR A 190 15.20 -13.50 -2.29
CA TYR A 190 14.28 -14.30 -3.10
C TYR A 190 14.47 -14.09 -4.61
N ASP A 191 14.51 -12.84 -5.07
CA ASP A 191 14.63 -12.50 -6.50
C ASP A 191 16.00 -12.96 -7.07
N ASP A 192 17.08 -12.73 -6.32
CA ASP A 192 18.45 -13.04 -6.77
C ASP A 192 18.87 -14.49 -6.46
N GLN A 193 18.10 -15.27 -5.70
CA GLN A 193 18.46 -16.61 -5.20
C GLN A 193 19.79 -16.64 -4.41
N HIS A 194 20.11 -15.56 -3.70
CA HIS A 194 21.31 -15.44 -2.86
C HIS A 194 20.98 -15.42 -1.37
N ARG A 195 21.90 -15.95 -0.55
CA ARG A 195 21.80 -15.85 0.91
C ARG A 195 22.28 -14.47 1.36
N ILE A 196 21.41 -13.70 2.00
CA ILE A 196 21.72 -12.38 2.55
C ILE A 196 21.68 -12.45 4.07
N LEU A 197 22.71 -11.90 4.73
CA LEU A 197 22.72 -11.68 6.18
C LEU A 197 22.39 -10.21 6.44
N ASN A 198 21.22 -9.95 7.05
CA ASN A 198 20.84 -8.63 7.53
C ASN A 198 21.35 -8.45 8.97
N ILE A 199 22.10 -7.39 9.22
CA ILE A 199 22.56 -7.03 10.56
C ILE A 199 21.97 -5.65 10.88
N ASP A 200 21.11 -5.60 11.88
CA ASP A 200 20.55 -4.36 12.41
C ASP A 200 21.17 -4.10 13.79
N ILE A 201 21.74 -2.91 13.96
CA ILE A 201 22.44 -2.50 15.18
C ILE A 201 21.65 -1.35 15.77
N GLY A 202 20.84 -1.67 16.77
CA GLY A 202 20.12 -0.70 17.58
C GLY A 202 21.03 0.12 18.49
N GLY A 203 20.40 1.06 19.20
CA GLY A 203 21.05 1.92 20.20
C GLY A 203 21.39 1.22 21.51
#